data_AF-A0A3M7P3X7-F1
#
_entry.id   AF-A0A3M7P3X7-F1
#
_cell.length_a   1.000
_cell.length_b   1.000
_cell.length_c   1.000
_cell.angle_alpha   90.00
_cell.angle_beta   90.00
_cell.angle_gamma   90.00
#
_symmetry.space_group_name_H-M   'P 1'
#
loop_
_entity.id
_entity.type
_entity.pdbx_description
1 polymer ?
#
loop_
_entity_poly.entity_id
_entity_poly.type
_entity_poly.pdbx_seq_one_letter_code
_entity_poly.pdbx_strand_id
1 'polypeptide(L)'
;MVALDLVGKTCEFARVYGIEFYHVFFRGSQYRVESMMLRIARKLNFVSFTASQKQKTMMRAPECIPLTLEPESKFYTDPVAVLDFQSLYPSVIIAFNICFTTCLGRIESIGKEGSFKFGCGSLFVPDKLIKSLDLDKDIYVAPNGVAFVKPHIRQEILKNILIKMFKVKMYNGYFPNIYIT
;
A
#
# COMPACT_ATOMS: atom_id res chain seq x y z
N MET A 1 -19.81 24.04 14.19
CA MET A 1 -19.50 22.64 14.57
C MET A 1 -20.60 21.65 14.19
N VAL A 2 -21.88 21.97 14.41
CA VAL A 2 -23.01 21.07 14.09
C VAL A 2 -23.22 20.89 12.58
N ALA A 3 -23.13 21.95 11.77
CA ALA A 3 -23.36 21.86 10.32
C ALA A 3 -22.34 20.99 9.54
N LEU A 4 -21.15 20.76 10.10
CA LEU A 4 -20.11 19.93 9.47
C LEU A 4 -20.02 18.51 10.06
N ASP A 5 -20.82 18.23 11.09
CA ASP A 5 -20.75 17.02 11.94
C ASP A 5 -19.30 16.67 12.33
N LEU A 6 -18.59 17.67 12.86
CA LEU A 6 -17.16 17.51 13.15
C LEU A 6 -16.92 16.44 14.22
N VAL A 7 -17.75 16.43 15.27
CA VAL A 7 -17.60 15.50 16.40
C VAL A 7 -17.95 14.08 15.96
N GLY A 8 -19.07 13.87 15.25
CA GLY A 8 -19.47 12.55 14.75
C GLY A 8 -18.43 11.94 13.81
N LYS A 9 -18.00 12.69 12.79
CA LYS A 9 -16.96 12.24 11.85
C LYS A 9 -15.63 11.93 12.55
N THR A 10 -15.24 12.75 13.52
CA THR A 10 -13.98 12.52 14.25
C THR A 10 -14.07 11.27 15.13
N CYS A 11 -15.20 11.03 15.79
CA CYS A 11 -15.46 9.79 16.52
C CYS A 11 -15.38 8.56 15.60
N GLU A 12 -15.97 8.64 14.41
CA GLU A 12 -15.88 7.54 13.43
C GLU A 12 -14.45 7.33 12.93
N PHE A 13 -13.70 8.39 12.64
CA PHE A 13 -12.28 8.27 12.28
C PHE A 13 -11.45 7.67 13.42
N ALA A 14 -11.66 8.11 14.67
CA ALA A 14 -11.00 7.57 15.84
C ALA A 14 -11.26 6.06 15.97
N ARG A 15 -12.50 5.60 15.75
CA ARG A 15 -12.87 4.17 15.76
C ARG A 15 -12.24 3.38 14.61
N VAL A 16 -12.24 3.95 13.40
CA VAL A 16 -11.69 3.31 12.20
C VAL A 16 -10.17 3.13 12.30
N TYR A 17 -9.44 4.20 12.66
CA TYR A 17 -7.99 4.16 12.89
C TYR A 17 -7.64 3.44 14.19
N GLY A 18 -8.54 3.44 15.17
CA GLY A 18 -8.30 3.01 16.55
C GLY A 18 -7.19 3.83 17.21
N ILE A 19 -7.38 5.14 17.17
CA ILE A 19 -6.55 6.13 17.86
C ILE A 19 -7.46 7.02 18.71
N GLU A 20 -6.86 7.77 19.63
CA GLU A 20 -7.61 8.72 20.45
C GLU A 20 -8.22 9.84 19.61
N PHE A 21 -9.39 10.33 20.03
CA PHE A 21 -10.12 11.41 19.36
C PHE A 21 -9.23 12.64 19.12
N TYR A 22 -8.45 13.04 20.13
CA TYR A 22 -7.51 14.16 20.03
C TYR A 22 -6.46 13.93 18.94
N HIS A 23 -5.89 12.72 18.86
CA HIS A 23 -4.86 12.40 17.86
C HIS A 23 -5.39 12.35 16.42
N VAL A 24 -6.70 12.26 16.19
CA VAL A 24 -7.26 12.44 14.85
C VAL A 24 -6.91 13.83 14.30
N PHE A 25 -6.91 14.88 15.12
CA PHE A 25 -6.59 16.24 14.69
C PHE A 25 -5.09 16.54 14.70
N PHE A 26 -4.40 16.16 15.76
CA PHE A 26 -3.04 16.66 16.03
C PHE A 26 -1.94 15.74 15.49
N ARG A 27 -2.23 14.49 15.12
CA ARG A 27 -1.24 13.57 14.55
C ARG A 27 -1.41 13.43 13.04
N GLY A 28 -0.27 13.29 12.36
CA GLY A 28 -0.21 13.13 10.91
C GLY A 28 -0.74 11.78 10.41
N SER A 29 -0.85 11.66 9.10
CA SER A 29 -1.34 10.45 8.41
C SER A 29 -0.51 9.20 8.73
N GLN A 30 0.81 9.33 8.90
CA GLN A 30 1.70 8.22 9.26
C GLN A 30 1.23 7.52 10.55
N TYR A 31 0.91 8.28 11.59
CA TYR A 31 0.43 7.73 12.87
C TYR A 31 -0.88 6.91 12.70
N ARG A 32 -1.77 7.37 11.81
CA ARG A 32 -3.02 6.68 11.49
C ARG A 32 -2.77 5.36 10.75
N VAL A 33 -1.81 5.33 9.82
CA VAL A 33 -1.47 4.11 9.07
C VAL A 33 -0.71 3.11 9.95
N GLU A 34 0.27 3.59 10.73
CA GLU A 34 1.05 2.74 11.64
C GLU A 34 0.17 2.09 12.71
N SER A 35 -0.75 2.84 13.32
CA SER A 35 -1.67 2.29 14.32
C SER A 35 -2.57 1.17 13.76
N MET A 36 -3.01 1.29 12.51
CA MET A 36 -3.74 0.24 11.80
C MET A 36 -2.83 -0.96 11.48
N MET A 37 -1.66 -0.73 10.89
CA MET A 37 -0.72 -1.79 10.52
C MET A 37 -0.24 -2.59 11.73
N LEU A 38 0.21 -1.93 12.79
CA LEU A 38 0.72 -2.58 14.00
C LEU A 38 -0.32 -3.47 14.65
N ARG A 39 -1.60 -3.07 14.63
CA ARG A 39 -2.69 -3.89 15.18
C ARG A 39 -2.88 -5.19 14.42
N ILE A 40 -2.72 -5.17 13.09
CA ILE A 40 -2.82 -6.38 12.27
C ILE A 40 -1.54 -7.20 12.36
N ALA A 41 -0.38 -6.56 12.29
CA ALA A 41 0.93 -7.21 12.44
C ALA A 41 1.00 -8.01 13.75
N ARG A 42 0.57 -7.41 14.87
CA ARG A 42 0.51 -8.08 16.18
C ARG A 42 -0.37 -9.33 16.18
N LYS A 43 -1.53 -9.31 15.50
CA LYS A 43 -2.43 -10.48 15.41
C LYS A 43 -1.82 -11.63 14.62
N LEU A 44 -0.91 -11.32 13.70
CA LEU A 44 -0.23 -12.28 12.83
C LEU A 44 1.20 -12.58 13.30
N ASN A 45 1.57 -12.16 14.51
CA ASN A 45 2.91 -12.32 15.09
C ASN A 45 4.06 -11.74 14.25
N PHE A 46 3.80 -10.65 13.51
CA PHE A 46 4.84 -9.90 12.81
C PHE A 46 5.46 -8.83 13.71
N VAL A 47 6.75 -8.60 13.49
CA VAL A 47 7.50 -7.51 14.10
C VAL A 47 7.66 -6.40 13.06
N SER A 48 7.30 -5.17 13.44
CA SER A 48 7.48 -4.02 12.57
C SER A 48 8.93 -3.54 12.58
N PHE A 49 9.43 -3.17 11.42
CA PHE A 49 10.74 -2.53 11.29
C PHE A 49 10.64 -1.04 11.61
N THR A 50 11.61 -0.52 12.36
CA THR A 50 11.75 0.92 12.65
C THR A 50 13.06 1.42 12.05
N ALA A 51 12.95 2.39 11.14
CA ALA A 51 14.11 2.99 10.48
C ALA A 51 14.62 4.22 11.25
N SER A 52 15.93 4.28 11.50
CA SER A 52 16.60 5.49 11.98
C SER A 52 16.70 6.56 10.88
N GLN A 53 16.92 7.82 11.25
CA GLN A 53 17.09 8.89 10.26
C GLN A 53 18.29 8.65 9.34
N LYS A 54 19.41 8.12 9.86
CA LYS A 54 20.58 7.77 9.03
C LYS A 54 20.22 6.72 7.97
N GLN A 55 19.45 5.69 8.34
CA GLN A 55 19.00 4.66 7.41
C GLN A 55 18.09 5.22 6.31
N LYS A 56 17.20 6.16 6.64
CA LYS A 56 16.34 6.83 5.65
C LYS A 56 17.16 7.65 4.65
N THR A 57 18.16 8.40 5.11
CA THR A 57 19.03 9.19 4.22
C THR A 57 19.84 8.30 3.27
N MET A 58 20.22 7.10 3.71
CA MET A 58 20.98 6.15 2.90
C MET A 58 20.10 5.28 1.97
N MET A 59 18.77 5.43 2.00
CA MET A 59 17.90 4.62 1.15
C MET A 59 18.00 5.06 -0.32
N ARG A 60 17.72 4.13 -1.24
CA ARG A 60 17.69 4.46 -2.68
C ARG A 60 16.59 5.48 -2.96
N ALA A 61 16.90 6.49 -3.78
CA ALA A 61 15.92 7.48 -4.19
C ALA A 61 14.79 6.83 -5.01
N PRO A 62 13.55 7.36 -4.97
CA PRO A 62 12.48 6.93 -5.85
C PRO A 62 12.85 7.15 -7.33
N GLU A 63 12.60 6.16 -8.18
CA GLU A 63 12.99 6.17 -9.60
C GLU A 63 11.79 6.31 -10.54
N CYS A 64 10.59 5.94 -10.08
CA CYS A 64 9.38 5.96 -10.88
C CYS A 64 8.65 7.30 -10.71
N ILE A 65 8.27 7.92 -11.83
CA ILE A 65 7.46 9.14 -11.87
C ILE A 65 6.07 8.82 -12.46
N PRO A 66 5.02 9.55 -12.05
CA PRO A 66 3.72 9.42 -12.67
C PRO A 66 3.75 9.92 -14.13
N LEU A 67 2.92 9.33 -14.98
CA LEU A 67 2.71 9.79 -16.35
C LEU A 67 1.74 10.98 -16.34
N THR A 68 2.19 12.12 -16.87
CA THR A 68 1.34 13.26 -17.19
C THR A 68 1.37 13.45 -18.69
N LEU A 69 0.22 13.26 -19.34
CA LEU A 69 0.09 13.48 -20.78
C LEU A 69 0.08 14.98 -21.07
N GLU A 70 0.72 15.37 -22.16
CA GLU A 70 0.66 16.75 -22.65
C GLU A 70 -0.73 17.03 -23.25
N PRO A 71 -1.45 18.06 -22.78
CA PRO A 71 -2.77 18.36 -23.29
C PRO A 71 -2.70 19.14 -24.60
N GLU A 72 -3.62 18.86 -25.52
CA GLU A 72 -3.83 19.73 -26.68
C GLU A 72 -4.63 20.98 -26.27
N SER A 73 -3.95 22.13 -26.28
CA SER A 73 -4.55 23.43 -25.97
C SER A 73 -5.44 23.93 -27.10
N LYS A 74 -6.74 23.59 -27.05
CA LYS A 74 -7.77 24.01 -28.00
C LYS A 74 -9.11 24.24 -27.30
N PHE A 75 -10.02 24.93 -27.99
CA PHE A 75 -11.42 25.02 -27.57
C PHE A 75 -12.21 23.84 -28.18
N TYR A 76 -12.79 23.00 -27.33
CA TYR A 76 -13.55 21.83 -27.75
C TYR A 76 -15.05 22.17 -27.77
N THR A 77 -15.69 22.09 -28.94
CA THR A 77 -17.14 22.27 -29.11
C THR A 77 -17.91 20.97 -28.90
N ASP A 78 -17.28 19.84 -29.17
CA ASP A 78 -17.85 18.50 -29.01
C ASP A 78 -17.69 18.01 -27.56
N PRO A 79 -18.61 17.16 -27.05
CA PRO A 79 -18.51 16.62 -25.70
C PRO A 79 -17.26 15.75 -25.51
N VAL A 80 -16.53 15.96 -24.41
CA VAL A 80 -15.33 15.19 -24.05
C VAL A 80 -15.65 14.27 -22.87
N ALA A 81 -15.50 12.96 -23.08
CA ALA A 81 -15.64 11.97 -22.01
C ALA A 81 -14.39 11.96 -21.11
N VAL A 82 -14.60 12.06 -19.80
CA VAL A 82 -13.52 11.99 -18.80
C VAL A 82 -13.59 10.66 -18.07
N LEU A 83 -12.51 9.89 -18.14
CA LEU A 83 -12.37 8.59 -17.49
C LEU A 83 -11.36 8.71 -16.34
N ASP A 84 -11.72 8.18 -15.18
CA ASP A 84 -10.84 8.13 -14.02
C ASP A 84 -10.92 6.76 -13.34
N PHE A 85 -9.80 6.33 -12.74
CA PHE A 85 -9.74 5.11 -11.94
C PHE A 85 -10.18 5.42 -10.51
N GLN A 86 -11.19 4.69 -10.04
CA GLN A 86 -11.57 4.78 -8.64
C GLN A 86 -10.49 4.15 -7.76
N SER A 87 -9.69 5.00 -7.10
CA SER A 87 -8.61 4.59 -6.19
C SER A 87 -7.56 3.67 -6.84
N LEU A 88 -6.91 4.17 -7.89
CA LEU A 88 -5.86 3.48 -8.65
C LEU A 88 -4.84 2.72 -7.76
N TYR A 89 -4.10 3.41 -6.88
CA TYR A 89 -3.00 2.80 -6.14
C TYR A 89 -3.43 1.67 -5.19
N PRO A 90 -4.45 1.84 -4.32
CA PRO A 90 -4.94 0.73 -3.52
C PRO A 90 -5.40 -0.48 -4.35
N SER A 91 -6.03 -0.26 -5.50
CA SER A 91 -6.46 -1.34 -6.39
C SER A 91 -5.27 -2.10 -6.97
N VAL A 92 -4.22 -1.40 -7.42
CA VAL A 92 -2.97 -2.01 -7.88
C VAL A 92 -2.29 -2.81 -6.77
N ILE A 93 -2.22 -2.26 -5.54
CA ILE A 93 -1.63 -2.96 -4.39
C ILE A 93 -2.33 -4.29 -4.14
N ILE A 94 -3.67 -4.28 -4.09
CA ILE A 94 -4.49 -5.46 -3.81
C ILE A 94 -4.39 -6.49 -4.95
N ALA A 95 -4.47 -6.04 -6.21
CA ALA A 95 -4.48 -6.93 -7.38
C ALA A 95 -3.15 -7.68 -7.53
N PHE A 96 -2.03 -7.00 -7.26
CA PHE A 96 -0.69 -7.57 -7.42
C PHE A 96 -0.04 -8.03 -6.11
N ASN A 97 -0.81 -8.07 -5.01
CA ASN A 97 -0.35 -8.56 -3.70
C ASN A 97 0.91 -7.84 -3.19
N ILE A 98 1.00 -6.53 -3.38
CA ILE A 98 2.17 -5.71 -3.09
C ILE A 98 2.22 -5.37 -1.60
N CYS A 99 3.11 -6.02 -0.85
CA CYS A 99 3.25 -5.79 0.58
C CYS A 99 4.67 -6.04 1.09
N PHE A 100 4.99 -5.46 2.25
CA PHE A 100 6.25 -5.72 2.96
C PHE A 100 6.45 -7.22 3.28
N THR A 101 5.38 -7.98 3.47
CA THR A 101 5.45 -9.40 3.85
C THR A 101 5.44 -10.38 2.68
N THR A 102 5.18 -9.87 1.47
CA THR A 102 5.16 -10.64 0.22
C THR A 102 6.35 -10.30 -0.68
N CYS A 103 7.09 -9.23 -0.38
CA CYS A 103 8.26 -8.79 -1.12
C CYS A 103 9.45 -9.77 -0.98
N LEU A 104 10.05 -10.13 -2.12
CA LEU A 104 11.27 -10.94 -2.22
C LEU A 104 12.53 -10.09 -2.52
N GLY A 105 12.35 -8.79 -2.81
CA GLY A 105 13.45 -7.89 -3.14
C GLY A 105 13.60 -7.65 -4.65
N ARG A 106 14.69 -6.98 -5.04
CA ARG A 106 15.01 -6.73 -6.46
C ARG A 106 15.55 -8.00 -7.11
N ILE A 107 15.16 -8.26 -8.37
CA ILE A 107 15.59 -9.45 -9.12
C ILE A 107 17.12 -9.61 -9.12
N GLU A 108 17.86 -8.51 -9.27
CA GLU A 108 19.33 -8.47 -9.23
C GLU A 108 19.95 -8.96 -7.90
N SER A 109 19.18 -8.96 -6.81
CA SER A 109 19.62 -9.36 -5.48
C SER A 109 19.07 -10.73 -5.06
N ILE A 110 18.10 -11.27 -5.80
CA ILE A 110 17.49 -12.57 -5.51
C ILE A 110 18.52 -13.67 -5.86
N GLY A 111 18.72 -14.61 -4.94
CA GLY A 111 19.69 -15.71 -5.09
C GLY A 111 21.13 -15.36 -4.69
N LYS A 112 21.37 -14.15 -4.17
CA LYS A 112 22.64 -13.83 -3.50
C LYS A 112 22.62 -14.43 -2.10
N GLU A 113 23.71 -15.10 -1.73
CA GLU A 113 23.87 -15.62 -0.38
C GLU A 113 23.88 -14.47 0.64
N GLY A 114 23.06 -14.60 1.68
CA GLY A 114 23.02 -13.66 2.79
C GLY A 114 22.04 -12.49 2.61
N SER A 115 22.17 -11.49 3.48
CA SER A 115 21.25 -10.35 3.51
C SER A 115 21.70 -9.26 2.54
N PHE A 116 20.77 -8.70 1.78
CA PHE A 116 21.03 -7.60 0.85
C PHE A 116 20.27 -6.33 1.25
N LYS A 117 20.76 -5.17 0.81
CA LYS A 117 20.14 -3.88 1.12
C LYS A 117 18.80 -3.74 0.39
N PHE A 118 17.73 -3.46 1.13
CA PHE A 118 16.40 -3.21 0.58
C PHE A 118 15.69 -2.11 1.36
N GLY A 119 15.32 -1.01 0.68
CA GLY A 119 14.76 0.17 1.32
C GLY A 119 15.72 0.76 2.38
N CYS A 120 15.22 0.90 3.61
CA CYS A 120 15.97 1.43 4.76
C CYS A 120 16.70 0.35 5.58
N GLY A 121 16.62 -0.92 5.20
CA GLY A 121 17.16 -2.04 5.97
C GLY A 121 17.86 -3.08 5.09
N SER A 122 18.02 -4.28 5.66
CA SER A 122 18.43 -5.47 4.93
C SER A 122 17.27 -6.45 4.84
N LEU A 123 17.18 -7.12 3.69
CA LEU A 123 16.25 -8.22 3.46
C LEU A 123 17.06 -9.50 3.31
N PHE A 124 16.56 -10.58 3.90
CA PHE A 124 17.12 -11.92 3.76
C PHE A 124 16.03 -12.83 3.23
N VAL A 125 16.32 -13.50 2.12
CA VAL A 125 15.43 -14.49 1.51
C VAL A 125 16.19 -15.81 1.44
N PRO A 126 15.74 -16.87 2.14
CA PRO A 126 16.44 -18.15 2.11
C PRO A 126 16.45 -18.76 0.70
N ASP A 127 17.59 -19.31 0.28
CA ASP A 127 17.71 -19.95 -1.05
C ASP A 127 16.76 -21.13 -1.24
N LYS A 128 16.46 -21.84 -0.15
CA LYS A 128 15.48 -22.95 -0.17
C LYS A 128 14.11 -22.46 -0.63
N LEU A 129 13.72 -21.25 -0.21
CA LEU A 129 12.44 -20.66 -0.61
C LEU A 129 12.47 -20.31 -2.10
N ILE A 130 13.53 -19.64 -2.58
CA ILE A 130 13.65 -19.26 -3.99
C ILE A 130 13.64 -20.49 -4.89
N LYS A 131 14.39 -21.55 -4.54
CA LYS A 131 14.44 -22.81 -5.29
C LYS A 131 13.12 -23.58 -5.29
N SER A 132 12.27 -23.36 -4.29
CA SER A 132 10.95 -24.02 -4.18
C SER A 132 9.84 -23.31 -4.97
N LEU A 133 10.05 -22.07 -5.38
CA LEU A 133 9.05 -21.26 -6.06
C LEU A 133 9.20 -21.39 -7.58
N ASP A 134 8.06 -21.59 -8.26
CA ASP A 134 7.97 -21.51 -9.71
C ASP A 134 7.88 -20.03 -10.12
N LEU A 135 8.85 -19.56 -10.91
CA LEU A 135 8.97 -18.15 -11.31
C LEU A 135 7.71 -17.63 -12.03
N ASP A 136 7.06 -18.47 -12.84
CA ASP A 136 5.90 -18.04 -13.65
C ASP A 136 4.60 -18.11 -12.84
N LYS A 137 4.50 -19.09 -11.94
CA LYS A 137 3.26 -19.35 -11.20
C LYS A 137 3.21 -18.64 -9.86
N ASP A 138 4.32 -18.54 -9.14
CA ASP A 138 4.33 -18.14 -7.73
C ASP A 138 4.77 -16.70 -7.50
N ILE A 139 5.37 -16.06 -8.50
CA ILE A 139 5.99 -14.75 -8.36
C ILE A 139 5.35 -13.76 -9.34
N TYR A 140 5.17 -12.53 -8.86
CA TYR A 140 4.85 -11.37 -9.66
C TYR A 140 6.05 -10.42 -9.63
N VAL A 141 6.52 -10.03 -10.81
CA VAL A 141 7.60 -9.05 -10.95
C VAL A 141 6.99 -7.71 -11.33
N ALA A 142 7.16 -6.72 -10.48
CA ALA A 142 6.71 -5.36 -10.76
C ALA A 142 7.63 -4.67 -11.78
N PRO A 143 7.13 -3.66 -12.53
CA PRO A 143 7.91 -2.96 -13.56
C PRO A 143 9.20 -2.29 -13.05
N ASN A 144 9.30 -2.03 -11.74
CA ASN A 144 10.49 -1.50 -11.09
C ASN A 144 11.56 -2.57 -10.75
N GLY A 145 11.35 -3.82 -11.19
CA GLY A 145 12.27 -4.94 -10.96
C GLY A 145 12.22 -5.53 -9.55
N VAL A 146 11.17 -5.24 -8.77
CA VAL A 146 10.95 -5.86 -7.44
C VAL A 146 9.98 -7.02 -7.58
N ALA A 147 10.33 -8.16 -7.00
CA ALA A 147 9.52 -9.37 -7.01
C ALA A 147 8.67 -9.50 -5.75
N PHE A 148 7.45 -10.00 -5.91
CA PHE A 148 6.47 -10.28 -4.86
C PHE A 148 5.92 -11.70 -5.04
N VAL A 149 5.64 -12.40 -3.94
CA VAL A 149 4.91 -13.69 -4.03
C VAL A 149 3.43 -13.45 -4.33
N LYS A 150 2.82 -14.36 -5.09
CA LYS A 150 1.38 -14.33 -5.39
C LYS A 150 0.52 -14.74 -4.18
N PRO A 151 -0.78 -14.39 -4.16
CA PRO A 151 -1.65 -14.60 -3.00
C PRO A 151 -1.78 -16.04 -2.50
N HIS A 152 -1.62 -17.04 -3.38
CA HIS A 152 -1.75 -18.45 -3.01
C HIS A 152 -0.60 -18.96 -2.14
N ILE A 153 0.58 -18.33 -2.21
CA ILE A 153 1.71 -18.62 -1.32
C ILE A 153 1.56 -17.87 0.00
N ARG A 154 1.29 -16.56 -0.09
CA ARG A 154 1.03 -15.71 1.07
C ARG A 154 0.16 -14.53 0.67
N GLN A 155 -0.94 -14.36 1.39
CA GLN A 155 -1.79 -13.19 1.26
C GLN A 155 -1.17 -11.97 1.96
N GLU A 156 -1.21 -10.81 1.29
CA GLU A 156 -0.76 -9.56 1.87
C GLU A 156 -1.58 -9.09 3.09
N ILE A 157 -0.91 -8.35 3.97
CA ILE A 157 -1.54 -7.78 5.18
C ILE A 157 -2.29 -6.48 4.87
N LEU A 158 -1.80 -5.72 3.89
CA LEU A 158 -2.33 -4.40 3.55
C LEU A 158 -3.74 -4.47 2.97
N LYS A 159 -4.08 -5.54 2.22
CA LYS A 159 -5.41 -5.78 1.65
C LYS A 159 -6.54 -5.52 2.64
N ASN A 160 -6.43 -6.06 3.85
CA ASN A 160 -7.50 -5.94 4.85
C ASN A 160 -7.69 -4.49 5.33
N ILE A 161 -6.60 -3.72 5.45
CA ILE A 161 -6.66 -2.30 5.82
C ILE A 161 -7.29 -1.51 4.67
N LEU A 162 -6.81 -1.72 3.45
CA LEU A 162 -7.26 -0.99 2.27
C LEU A 162 -8.75 -1.26 2.00
N ILE A 163 -9.19 -2.52 2.02
CA ILE A 163 -10.60 -2.89 1.87
C ILE A 163 -11.46 -2.25 2.96
N LYS A 164 -10.99 -2.22 4.21
CA LYS A 164 -11.73 -1.56 5.29
C LYS A 164 -11.87 -0.05 5.04
N MET A 165 -10.81 0.61 4.57
CA MET A 165 -10.85 2.03 4.19
C MET A 165 -11.77 2.30 3.00
N PHE A 166 -11.77 1.41 2.01
CA PHE A 166 -12.69 1.45 0.87
C PHE A 166 -14.14 1.34 1.28
N LYS A 167 -14.47 0.36 2.12
CA LYS A 167 -15.83 0.19 2.65
C LYS A 167 -16.31 1.46 3.34
N VAL A 168 -15.49 2.06 4.20
CA VAL A 168 -15.85 3.32 4.88
C VAL A 168 -16.11 4.46 3.89
N LYS A 169 -15.32 4.57 2.81
CA LYS A 169 -15.57 5.55 1.74
C LYS A 169 -16.91 5.32 1.05
N MET A 170 -17.27 4.06 0.77
CA MET A 170 -18.52 3.70 0.09
C MET A 170 -19.75 3.89 0.99
N TYR A 171 -19.69 3.51 2.28
CA TYR A 171 -20.80 3.65 3.22
C TYR A 171 -21.16 5.10 3.55
N ASN A 172 -20.19 6.03 3.53
CA ASN A 172 -20.44 7.45 3.80
C ASN A 172 -20.98 8.23 2.59
N GLY A 173 -21.60 7.55 1.62
CA GLY A 173 -22.37 8.19 0.55
C GLY A 173 -21.57 8.79 -0.60
N TYR A 174 -20.27 8.50 -0.71
CA TYR A 174 -19.48 8.86 -1.90
C TYR A 174 -19.53 7.74 -2.95
N PHE A 175 -20.72 7.46 -3.47
CA PHE A 175 -21.04 6.63 -4.67
C PHE A 175 -21.53 5.18 -4.45
N PRO A 176 -22.48 4.71 -5.29
CA PRO A 176 -23.06 3.37 -5.23
C PRO A 176 -22.17 2.34 -5.92
N ASN A 177 -22.11 1.14 -5.32
CA ASN A 177 -21.74 -0.17 -5.89
C ASN A 177 -20.69 -0.22 -7.01
N ILE A 178 -19.50 -0.74 -6.71
CA ILE A 178 -18.68 -1.44 -7.72
C ILE A 178 -18.18 -2.77 -7.14
N TYR A 179 -18.56 -3.84 -7.84
CA TYR A 179 -18.00 -5.18 -7.71
C TYR A 179 -16.55 -5.17 -8.20
N ILE A 180 -15.66 -5.75 -7.40
CA ILE A 180 -14.29 -6.08 -7.83
C ILE A 180 -14.45 -7.14 -8.92
N THR A 181 -14.10 -6.82 -10.17
CA THR A 181 -13.89 -7.83 -11.23
C THR A 181 -12.41 -8.18 -11.26
#